data_AF-A0A536HQD5-F1
#
_entry.id   AF-A0A536HQD5-F1
#
_cell.length_a   1.000
_cell.length_b   1.000
_cell.length_c   1.000
_cell.angle_alpha   90.00
_cell.angle_beta   90.00
_cell.angle_gamma   90.00
#
_symmetry.space_group_name_H-M   'P 1'
#
loop_
_entity.id
_entity.type
_entity.pdbx_description
1 polymer ?
#
loop_
_entity_poly.entity_id
_entity_poly.type
_entity_poly.pdbx_seq_one_letter_code
_entity_poly.pdbx_strand_id
1 'polypeptide(L)' 'MPVYEFKCGSCDQVFEIMGSYAEREKSHTCPKCGSAEVKQAISLFSAKPPSSSF' A
#
# COMPACT_ATOMS: atom_id res chain seq x y z
N MET A 1 7.96 4.94 -11.25
CA MET A 1 7.90 5.38 -9.84
C MET A 1 7.38 4.20 -9.01
N PRO A 2 7.99 3.86 -7.87
CA PRO A 2 7.46 2.81 -7.01
C PRO A 2 6.11 3.26 -6.43
N VAL A 3 5.13 2.37 -6.48
CA VAL A 3 3.83 2.54 -5.84
C VAL A 3 3.86 1.76 -4.55
N TYR A 4 3.55 2.41 -3.43
CA TYR A 4 3.45 1.78 -2.13
C TYR A 4 1.98 1.74 -1.73
N GLU A 5 1.47 0.55 -1.45
CA GLU A 5 0.10 0.37 -0.98
C GLU A 5 0.09 0.35 0.55
N PHE A 6 -0.91 1.01 1.13
CA PHE A 6 -1.09 1.15 2.57
C PHE A 6 -2.53 0.78 2.92
N LYS A 7 -2.70 0.13 4.08
CA LYS A 7 -3.99 -0.26 4.62
C LYS A 7 -4.16 0.29 6.04
N CYS A 8 -5.28 0.97 6.28
CA CYS A 8 -5.66 1.41 7.61
C CYS A 8 -6.17 0.24 8.45
N GLY A 9 -5.70 0.10 9.69
CA GLY A 9 -6.18 -0.91 10.62
C GLY A 9 -7.52 -0.56 11.29
N SER A 10 -7.87 0.73 11.39
CA SER A 10 -9.10 1.15 12.08
C SER A 10 -10.34 1.12 11.18
N CYS A 11 -10.21 1.51 9.90
CA CYS A 11 -11.32 1.57 8.95
C CYS A 11 -11.17 0.61 7.76
N ASP A 12 -10.12 -0.22 7.78
CA ASP A 12 -9.77 -1.19 6.73
C ASP A 12 -9.49 -0.58 5.34
N GLN A 13 -9.35 0.75 5.27
CA GLN A 13 -9.23 1.44 4.00
C GLN A 13 -7.83 1.29 3.38
N VAL A 14 -7.82 0.86 2.12
CA VAL A 14 -6.61 0.73 1.31
C VAL A 14 -6.41 1.98 0.47
N PHE A 15 -5.18 2.48 0.39
CA PHE A 15 -4.79 3.61 -0.43
C PHE A 15 -3.36 3.44 -0.94
N GLU A 16 -3.09 3.99 -2.12
CA GLU A 16 -1.80 3.90 -2.78
C GLU A 16 -1.09 5.24 -2.69
N ILE A 17 0.18 5.22 -2.33
CA ILE A 17 1.06 6.39 -2.32
C ILE A 17 2.13 6.19 -3.38
N MET A 18 2.11 7.08 -4.35
CA MET A 18 3.18 7.23 -5.34
C MET A 18 4.19 8.22 -4.78
N GLY A 19 5.35 7.74 -4.37
CA GLY A 19 6.34 8.58 -3.72
C GLY A 19 7.74 8.03 -3.75
N SER A 20 8.72 8.91 -3.51
CA SER A 20 10.12 8.51 -3.30
C SER A 20 10.27 7.82 -1.95
N TYR A 21 11.37 7.10 -1.72
CA TYR A 21 11.64 6.39 -0.46
C TYR A 21 11.49 7.28 0.81
N ALA A 22 11.74 8.58 0.67
CA ALA A 22 11.54 9.58 1.74
C ALA A 22 10.07 9.74 2.15
N GLU A 23 9.11 9.46 1.26
CA GLU A 23 7.69 9.48 1.62
C GLU A 23 7.31 8.26 2.45
N ARG A 24 7.93 7.09 2.21
CA ARG A 24 7.74 5.88 3.05
C ARG A 24 8.07 6.13 4.53
N GLU A 25 9.03 7.01 4.81
CA GLU A 25 9.49 7.30 6.17
C GLU A 25 8.62 8.33 6.90
N LYS A 26 7.65 8.94 6.20
CA LYS A 26 6.70 9.85 6.82
C LYS A 26 5.59 9.06 7.50
N SER A 27 5.18 9.53 8.68
CA SER A 27 3.98 9.04 9.35
C SER A 27 2.76 9.35 8.50
N HIS A 28 2.26 8.34 7.78
CA HIS A 28 1.01 8.46 7.04
C HIS A 28 -0.17 8.34 8.01
N THR A 29 -1.25 9.06 7.71
CA THR A 29 -2.53 8.96 8.41
C THR A 29 -3.58 8.56 7.40
N CYS A 30 -4.59 7.82 7.83
CA CYS A 30 -5.65 7.40 6.93
C CYS A 30 -6.43 8.63 6.44
N PRO A 31 -6.55 8.86 5.12
CA PRO A 31 -7.29 10.02 4.59
C PRO A 31 -8.81 9.94 4.83
N LYS A 32 -9.32 8.77 5.25
CA LYS A 32 -10.76 8.57 5.52
C LYS A 32 -11.16 8.77 6.97
N CYS A 33 -10.37 8.26 7.91
CA CYS A 33 -10.70 8.32 9.34
C CYS A 33 -9.71 9.14 10.17
N GLY A 34 -8.58 9.55 9.60
CA GLY A 34 -7.52 10.28 10.32
C GLY A 34 -6.69 9.42 11.28
N SER A 35 -6.90 8.10 11.32
CA SER A 35 -6.11 7.21 12.20
C SER A 35 -4.65 7.15 11.77
N ALA A 36 -3.74 7.17 12.76
CA ALA A 36 -2.32 6.90 12.56
C ALA A 36 -2.00 5.39 12.45
N GLU A 37 -3.00 4.53 12.70
CA GLU A 37 -2.93 3.09 12.47
C GLU A 37 -3.04 2.75 10.98
N VAL A 38 -2.00 3.05 10.23
CA VAL A 38 -1.84 2.61 8.84
C VAL A 38 -0.61 1.72 8.74
N LYS A 39 -0.75 0.62 7.99
CA LYS A 39 0.31 -0.36 7.78
C LYS A 39 0.59 -0.44 6.29
N GLN A 40 1.85 -0.65 5.90
CA GLN A 40 2.15 -0.92 4.49
C GLN A 40 1.47 -2.23 4.09
N ALA A 41 0.50 -2.12 3.19
CA ALA A 41 -0.01 -3.25 2.46
C ALA A 41 0.98 -3.48 1.32
N ILE A 42 2.05 -4.21 1.63
CA ILE A 42 2.87 -4.80 0.58
C ILE A 42 1.96 -5.80 -0.15
N SER A 43 1.36 -5.34 -1.25
CA SER A 43 0.78 -6.25 -2.22
C SER A 43 1.94 -7.12 -2.69
N LEU A 44 2.05 -8.34 -2.14
CA LEU A 44 2.86 -9.37 -2.73
C LEU A 44 2.27 -9.52 -4.12
N PHE A 45 2.92 -8.89 -5.11
CA PHE A 45 2.65 -9.14 -6.50
C PHE A 45 2.68 -10.65 -6.63
N SER A 46 1.50 -11.28 -6.70
CA SER A 46 1.35 -12.57 -7.29
C SER A 46 1.65 -12.30 -8.75
N ALA A 47 2.93 -12.33 -9.09
CA ALA A 47 3.38 -12.55 -10.45
C ALA A 47 2.76 -13.89 -10.80
N LYS A 48 1.51 -13.84 -11.27
CA LYS A 48 0.86 -14.94 -11.94
C LYS A 48 1.88 -15.28 -13.02
N PRO A 49 2.59 -16.42 -12.95
CA PRO A 49 3.46 -16.81 -14.05
C PRO A 49 2.57 -16.71 -15.29
N PRO A 50 3.07 -16.19 -16.43
CA PRO A 50 2.25 -16.14 -17.63
C PRO A 50 1.64 -17.52 -17.79
N SER A 51 0.30 -17.60 -17.82
CA SER A 51 -0.37 -18.88 -18.02
C SER A 51 0.05 -19.36 -19.39
N SER A 52 1.13 -20.12 -19.41
CA SER A 52 1.60 -20.86 -20.55
C SER A 52 0.75 -22.12 -20.51
N SER A 53 -0.45 -21.99 -21.06
CA SER A 53 -1.15 -23.13 -21.62
C SER A 53 -0.30 -23.60 -22.80
N PHE A 54 0.43 -24.69 -22.60
CA PHE A 54 0.98 -25.55 -23.63
C PHE A 54 0.66 -27.00 -23.26
#